data_AF-A0A1R0ZRZ9-F1
#
_entry.id   AF-A0A1R0ZRZ9-F1
#
_cell.length_a   1.000
_cell.length_b   1.000
_cell.length_c   1.000
_cell.angle_alpha   90.00
_cell.angle_beta   90.00
_cell.angle_gamma   90.00
#
_symmetry.space_group_name_H-M   'P 1'
#
loop_
_entity.id
_entity.type
_entity.pdbx_description
1 polymer ?
#
loop_
_entity_poly.entity_id
_entity_poly.type
_entity_poly.pdbx_seq_one_letter_code
_entity_poly.pdbx_strand_id
1 'polypeptide(L)' 'MKKYNFIRPLMLIVIALLVKSLITNLCMVFGMEQGPAENVGFISMLVAAFIIYSRMAQKRRK' A
#
# COMPACT_ATOMS: atom_id res chain seq x y z
N MET A 1 -19.14 23.90 -8.77
CA MET A 1 -17.82 23.29 -9.07
C MET A 1 -17.64 22.05 -8.20
N LYS A 2 -17.61 20.85 -8.80
CA LYS A 2 -17.46 19.58 -8.06
C LYS A 2 -16.05 19.52 -7.45
N LYS A 3 -15.94 19.60 -6.13
CA LYS A 3 -14.67 19.45 -5.38
C LYS A 3 -14.08 18.08 -5.67
N TYR A 4 -13.00 18.04 -6.44
CA TYR A 4 -12.22 16.81 -6.66
C TYR A 4 -11.62 16.36 -5.32
N ASN A 5 -12.11 15.25 -4.79
CA ASN A 5 -11.68 14.75 -3.48
C ASN A 5 -10.37 13.94 -3.63
N PHE A 6 -9.27 14.66 -3.91
CA PHE A 6 -7.90 14.12 -4.04
C PHE A 6 -7.41 13.39 -2.77
N ILE A 7 -8.09 13.59 -1.64
CA ILE A 7 -7.84 12.90 -0.36
C ILE A 7 -7.89 11.37 -0.52
N ARG A 8 -8.75 10.83 -1.39
CA ARG A 8 -8.88 9.37 -1.61
C ARG A 8 -7.65 8.74 -2.29
N PRO A 9 -7.21 9.24 -3.47
CA PRO A 9 -5.98 8.74 -4.08
C PRO A 9 -4.73 9.02 -3.23
N LEU A 10 -4.70 10.13 -2.48
CA LEU A 10 -3.61 10.41 -1.56
C LEU A 10 -3.51 9.37 -0.44
N MET A 11 -4.63 9.01 0.21
CA MET A 11 -4.65 7.95 1.22
C MET A 11 -4.16 6.60 0.67
N LEU A 12 -4.48 6.29 -0.59
CA LEU A 12 -4.00 5.08 -1.26
C LEU A 12 -2.48 5.03 -1.33
N ILE A 13 -1.86 6.13 -1.76
CA ILE A 13 -0.39 6.23 -1.89
C ILE A 13 0.27 6.14 -0.51
N VAL A 14 -0.27 6.84 0.49
CA VAL A 14 0.27 6.82 1.86
C VAL A 14 0.23 5.41 2.45
N ILE A 15 -0.88 4.70 2.30
CA ILE A 15 -1.02 3.33 2.80
C ILE A 15 -0.06 2.39 2.07
N ALA A 16 0.08 2.51 0.75
CA ALA A 16 0.99 1.68 -0.03
C ALA A 16 2.45 1.84 0.44
N LEU A 17 2.90 3.08 0.66
CA LEU A 17 4.24 3.37 1.16
C LEU A 17 4.46 2.86 2.59
N LEU A 18 3.47 3.03 3.46
CA LEU A 18 3.51 2.50 4.83
C LEU A 18 3.63 0.98 4.84
N VAL A 19 2.85 0.29 4.01
CA VAL A 19 2.89 -1.18 3.91
C VAL A 19 4.25 -1.65 3.39
N LYS A 20 4.82 -1.00 2.36
CA LYS A 20 6.18 -1.33 1.88
C LYS A 20 7.17 -1.24 3.04
N SER A 21 7.21 -0.09 3.72
CA SER A 21 8.19 0.17 4.78
C SER A 21 8.03 -0.79 5.96
N LEU A 22 6.78 -1.08 6.35
CA LEU A 22 6.47 -2.02 7.43
C LEU A 22 6.96 -3.42 7.08
N ILE A 23 6.68 -3.90 5.87
CA ILE A 23 7.02 -5.25 5.45
C ILE A 23 8.52 -5.40 5.23
N THR A 24 9.19 -4.40 4.63
CA THR A 24 10.65 -4.42 4.52
C THR A 24 11.31 -4.45 5.89
N ASN A 25 10.81 -3.67 6.86
CA ASN A 25 11.35 -3.66 8.22
C ASN A 25 11.08 -4.97 8.94
N LEU A 26 9.89 -5.56 8.79
CA LEU A 26 9.58 -6.88 9.34
C LEU A 26 10.49 -7.95 8.74
N CYS A 27 10.61 -8.03 7.41
CA CYS A 27 11.51 -8.98 6.75
C CYS A 27 12.95 -8.83 7.22
N MET A 28 13.45 -7.59 7.39
CA MET A 28 14.78 -7.34 7.94
C MET A 28 14.91 -7.83 9.39
N VAL A 29 13.91 -7.59 10.25
CA VAL A 29 13.88 -8.09 11.64
C VAL A 29 13.82 -9.62 11.71
N PHE A 30 13.16 -10.26 10.75
CA PHE A 30 13.14 -11.72 10.61
C PHE A 30 14.46 -12.31 10.07
N GLY A 31 15.48 -11.49 9.81
CA GLY A 31 16.80 -11.94 9.35
C GLY A 31 16.90 -12.15 7.84
N MET A 32 15.95 -11.65 7.04
CA MET A 32 16.09 -11.63 5.58
C MET A 32 17.09 -10.57 5.15
N GLU A 33 17.92 -10.90 4.17
CA GLU A 33 18.77 -9.93 3.47
C GLU A 33 17.94 -8.84 2.79
N GLN A 34 18.54 -7.65 2.65
CA GLN A 34 17.87 -6.44 2.19
C GLN A 34 17.31 -6.58 0.77
N GLY A 35 18.01 -7.29 -0.12
CA GLY A 35 17.57 -7.55 -1.50
C GLY A 35 16.23 -8.31 -1.58
N PRO A 36 16.11 -9.52 -1.00
CA PRO A 36 14.83 -10.24 -0.99
C PRO A 36 13.75 -9.53 -0.16
N ALA A 37 14.11 -8.84 0.93
CA ALA A 37 13.15 -8.06 1.72
C ALA A 37 12.51 -6.92 0.91
N GLU A 38 13.27 -6.21 0.07
CA GLU A 38 12.72 -5.17 -0.82
C GLU A 38 11.75 -5.72 -1.86
N ASN A 39 12.08 -6.87 -2.46
CA ASN A 39 11.18 -7.51 -3.44
C ASN A 39 9.84 -7.90 -2.80
N VAL A 40 9.88 -8.48 -1.60
CA VAL A 40 8.67 -8.83 -0.84
C VAL A 40 7.88 -7.57 -0.45
N GLY A 41 8.57 -6.52 0.01
CA GLY A 41 7.98 -5.22 0.30
C GLY A 41 7.32 -4.56 -0.91
N PHE A 42 7.90 -4.72 -2.11
CA PHE A 42 7.34 -4.17 -3.34
C PHE A 42 6.11 -4.95 -3.83
N ILE A 43 6.16 -6.28 -3.80
CA ILE A 43 5.01 -7.13 -4.15
C ILE A 43 3.83 -6.85 -3.21
N SER A 44 4.11 -6.76 -1.91
CA SER A 44 3.08 -6.46 -0.92
C SER A 44 2.52 -5.05 -1.04
N MET A 45 3.33 -4.06 -1.41
CA MET A 45 2.85 -2.71 -1.77
C MET A 45 1.85 -2.74 -2.92
N LEU A 46 2.13 -3.48 -3.99
CA LEU A 46 1.22 -3.62 -5.14
C LEU A 46 -0.10 -4.29 -4.74
N VAL A 47 -0.03 -5.38 -3.98
CA VAL A 47 -1.21 -6.10 -3.48
C VAL A 47 -2.04 -5.18 -2.57
N ALA A 48 -1.41 -4.47 -1.64
CA ALA A 48 -2.09 -3.55 -0.74
C ALA A 48 -2.76 -2.40 -1.50
N ALA A 49 -2.09 -1.81 -2.49
CA ALA A 49 -2.68 -0.78 -3.35
C ALA A 49 -3.94 -1.30 -4.06
N PHE A 50 -3.88 -2.52 -4.61
CA PHE A 50 -5.01 -3.14 -5.31
C PHE A 50 -6.19 -3.42 -4.38
N ILE A 51 -5.92 -3.98 -3.19
CA ILE A 51 -6.94 -4.25 -2.16
C ILE A 51 -7.60 -2.95 -1.70
N ILE A 52 -6.80 -1.94 -1.34
CA ILE A 52 -7.30 -0.65 -0.86
C ILE A 52 -8.13 0.03 -1.96
N TYR A 53 -7.67 -0.01 -3.22
CA TYR A 53 -8.40 0.55 -4.36
C TYR A 53 -9.76 -0.15 -4.53
N SER A 54 -9.77 -1.49 -4.53
CA SER A 54 -10.99 -2.28 -4.63
C SER A 54 -11.96 -1.99 -3.48
N ARG A 55 -11.46 -1.89 -2.24
CA ARG A 55 -12.27 -1.50 -1.06
C ARG A 55 -12.83 -0.09 -1.20
N MET A 56 -12.05 0.87 -1.71
CA MET A 56 -12.51 2.24 -1.94
C MET A 56 -13.56 2.32 -3.04
N ALA A 57 -13.45 1.50 -4.08
CA ALA A 57 -14.42 1.38 -5.16
C ALA A 57 -15.76 0.78 -4.66
N GLN A 58 -15.70 -0.28 -3.84
CA GLN A 58 -16.90 -0.88 -3.22
C GLN A 58 -17.63 0.10 -2.30
N LYS A 59 -16.91 0.89 -1.49
CA LYS A 59 -17.51 1.90 -0.59
C LYS A 59 -18.17 3.07 -1.34
N ARG A 60 -18.02 3.15 -2.66
CA ARG A 60 -18.62 4.17 -3.54
C ARG A 60 -19.93 3.71 -4.20
N ARG A 61 -20.22 2.40 -4.17
CA ARG A 61 -21.42 1.78 -4.75
C ARG A 61 -22.58 1.60 -3.76
N LYS A 62 -22.34 1.84 -2.47
CA LYS A 62 -23.39 2.02 -1.44
C LYS A 62 -23.59 3.51 -1.22
#